data_AF-A0A2H0J1M4-F1
#
_entry.id   AF-A0A2H0J1M4-F1
#
_cell.length_a   1.000
_cell.length_b   1.000
_cell.length_c   1.000
_cell.angle_alpha   90.00
_cell.angle_beta   90.00
_cell.angle_gamma   90.00
#
_symmetry.space_group_name_H-M   'P 1'
#
loop_
_entity.id
_entity.type
_entity.pdbx_description
1 polymer ?
#
loop_
_entity_poly.entity_id
_entity_poly.type
_entity_poly.pdbx_seq_one_letter_code
_entity_poly.pdbx_strand_id
1 'polypeptide(L)'
;MSAPTPSNPASPPLSNASAALKSLRLPPNYGVTLGVKKLLTLVPVGKPKKPQFFRVHAATEMTFSAMLLEQKESRESYVVLLDVAQEISELVRPVQLHAAIDRQNNVFLIPVPLPGEDGTRNPWHESLAQAVEYAKLKWLRITANMHAGGYDVYEAEGALPEPEWPAHDIDTLVEVAFRGKIITSLDHPVIQALLGKI
;
A
#
# COMPACT_ATOMS: atom_id res chain seq x y z
N MET A 1 -76.74 10.68 -0.06
CA MET A 1 -75.35 11.17 -0.18
C MET A 1 -74.45 9.95 -0.32
N SER A 2 -73.92 9.70 -1.51
CA SER A 2 -72.92 8.63 -1.76
C SER A 2 -71.76 9.27 -2.52
N ALA A 3 -70.56 9.15 -1.96
CA ALA A 3 -69.33 9.79 -2.43
C ALA A 3 -68.83 9.17 -3.75
N PRO A 4 -68.14 9.94 -4.62
CA PRO A 4 -67.50 9.41 -5.82
C PRO A 4 -66.21 8.69 -5.46
N THR A 5 -65.99 7.54 -6.10
CA THR A 5 -64.77 6.73 -6.03
C THR A 5 -63.59 7.47 -6.67
N PRO A 6 -62.38 7.49 -6.07
CA PRO A 6 -61.22 8.10 -6.71
C PRO A 6 -60.69 7.19 -7.84
N SER A 7 -60.54 7.75 -9.04
CA SER A 7 -59.87 7.13 -10.17
C SER A 7 -58.36 7.10 -9.93
N ASN A 8 -57.78 5.90 -9.91
CA ASN A 8 -56.34 5.66 -9.81
C ASN A 8 -55.62 6.16 -11.08
N PRO A 9 -54.54 6.97 -11.00
CA PRO A 9 -53.79 7.36 -12.20
C PRO A 9 -53.03 6.15 -12.77
N ALA A 10 -53.18 5.93 -14.07
CA ALA A 10 -52.51 4.86 -14.80
C ALA A 10 -50.97 5.02 -14.75
N SER A 11 -50.27 3.94 -14.37
CA SER A 11 -48.82 3.85 -14.43
C SER A 11 -48.31 4.01 -15.87
N PRO A 12 -47.20 4.74 -16.10
CA PRO A 12 -46.65 4.92 -17.44
C PRO A 12 -46.17 3.59 -18.05
N PRO A 13 -46.19 3.43 -19.39
CA PRO A 13 -45.87 2.17 -20.04
C PRO A 13 -44.41 1.79 -19.85
N LEU A 14 -44.18 0.59 -19.30
CA LEU A 14 -42.87 -0.06 -19.03
C LEU A 14 -41.93 -0.19 -20.27
N SER A 15 -42.41 0.11 -21.47
CA SER A 15 -41.70 -0.11 -22.74
C SER A 15 -40.49 0.81 -22.92
N ASN A 16 -40.55 2.07 -22.46
CA ASN A 16 -39.43 3.02 -22.62
C ASN A 16 -38.30 2.77 -21.61
N ALA A 17 -38.63 2.33 -20.39
CA ALA A 17 -37.64 2.05 -19.36
C ALA A 17 -36.76 0.84 -19.72
N SER A 18 -37.37 -0.23 -20.26
CA SER A 18 -36.63 -1.44 -20.65
C SER A 18 -35.67 -1.20 -21.83
N ALA A 19 -36.05 -0.34 -22.78
CA ALA A 19 -35.16 0.08 -23.87
C ALA A 19 -34.00 0.95 -23.36
N ALA A 20 -34.27 1.87 -22.42
CA ALA A 20 -33.26 2.71 -21.80
C ALA A 20 -32.22 1.90 -20.98
N LEU A 21 -32.61 0.78 -20.39
CA LEU A 21 -31.69 -0.10 -19.64
C LEU A 21 -30.56 -0.65 -20.51
N LYS A 22 -30.77 -0.85 -21.81
CA LYS A 22 -29.70 -1.30 -22.73
C LYS A 22 -28.69 -0.18 -23.02
N SER A 23 -29.15 1.07 -23.14
CA SER A 23 -28.29 2.24 -23.32
C SER A 23 -27.55 2.67 -22.05
N LEU A 24 -28.03 2.25 -20.87
CA LEU A 24 -27.35 2.46 -19.59
C LEU A 24 -26.27 1.41 -19.29
N ARG A 25 -26.15 0.35 -20.11
CA ARG A 25 -25.07 -0.63 -19.94
C ARG A 25 -23.74 0.00 -20.33
N LEU A 26 -22.86 0.16 -19.35
CA LEU A 26 -21.50 0.60 -19.59
C LEU A 26 -20.76 -0.48 -20.40
N PRO A 27 -19.98 -0.09 -21.42
CA PRO A 27 -19.10 -1.03 -22.11
C PRO A 27 -18.04 -1.57 -21.13
N PRO A 28 -17.52 -2.79 -21.34
CA PRO A 28 -16.54 -3.41 -20.45
C PRO A 28 -15.30 -2.55 -20.17
N ASN A 29 -14.96 -1.63 -21.09
CA ASN A 29 -13.80 -0.74 -20.99
C ASN A 29 -14.17 0.72 -20.69
N TYR A 30 -15.34 0.98 -20.08
CA TYR A 30 -15.81 2.35 -19.82
C TYR A 30 -14.79 3.24 -19.07
N GLY A 31 -13.96 2.65 -18.21
CA GLY A 31 -12.89 3.36 -17.48
C GLY A 31 -11.75 3.90 -18.35
N VAL A 32 -11.59 3.43 -19.59
CA VAL A 32 -10.49 3.83 -20.50
C VAL A 32 -10.82 5.12 -21.26
N THR A 33 -12.10 5.49 -21.37
CA THR A 33 -12.60 6.58 -22.24
C THR A 33 -12.88 7.91 -21.57
N LEU A 34 -12.65 8.04 -20.26
CA LEU A 34 -12.75 9.32 -19.57
C LEU A 34 -11.34 9.64 -19.08
N GLY A 35 -10.73 10.69 -19.63
CA GLY A 35 -9.40 11.18 -19.27
C GLY A 35 -9.34 11.64 -17.81
N VAL A 36 -9.41 10.70 -16.88
CA VAL A 36 -9.38 10.91 -15.44
C VAL A 36 -7.98 10.52 -14.96
N LYS A 37 -7.24 11.51 -14.45
CA LYS A 37 -5.94 11.28 -13.80
C LYS A 37 -6.18 10.90 -12.34
N LYS A 38 -5.84 9.67 -11.95
CA LYS A 38 -5.84 9.24 -10.54
C LYS A 38 -4.78 10.06 -9.79
N LEU A 39 -5.20 10.81 -8.76
CA LEU A 39 -4.27 11.50 -7.87
C LEU A 39 -3.74 10.52 -6.82
N LEU A 40 -2.43 10.53 -6.60
CA LEU A 40 -1.79 9.74 -5.56
C LEU A 40 -1.98 10.43 -4.20
N THR A 41 -2.98 10.00 -3.44
CA THR A 41 -3.32 10.59 -2.14
C THR A 41 -2.95 9.71 -0.95
N LEU A 42 -2.69 8.43 -1.19
CA LEU A 42 -2.38 7.44 -0.17
C LEU A 42 -1.38 6.43 -0.72
N VAL A 43 -0.28 6.23 0.01
CA VAL A 43 0.71 5.18 -0.23
C VAL A 43 0.89 4.44 1.09
N PRO A 44 0.27 3.26 1.28
CA PRO A 44 0.44 2.47 2.50
C PRO A 44 1.90 2.06 2.69
N VAL A 45 2.33 1.96 3.95
CA VAL A 45 3.65 1.43 4.31
C VAL A 45 3.45 0.13 5.07
N GLY A 46 4.18 -0.90 4.67
CA GLY A 46 4.22 -2.16 5.39
C GLY A 46 4.25 -3.37 4.48
N LYS A 47 4.13 -4.52 5.11
CA LYS A 47 4.14 -5.82 4.42
C LYS A 47 2.83 -6.01 3.64
N PRO A 48 2.86 -6.71 2.49
CA PRO A 48 1.65 -7.11 1.76
C PRO A 48 0.65 -7.80 2.69
N LYS A 49 -0.63 -7.45 2.56
CA LYS A 49 -1.70 -8.03 3.41
C LYS A 49 -1.98 -9.47 2.98
N LYS A 50 -2.48 -10.34 3.87
CA LYS A 50 -3.03 -11.64 3.45
C LYS A 50 -4.40 -11.40 2.78
N PRO A 51 -4.75 -12.01 1.62
CA PRO A 51 -3.98 -12.90 0.73
C PRO A 51 -3.46 -12.19 -0.54
N GLN A 52 -2.93 -10.98 -0.42
CA GLN A 52 -2.54 -10.11 -1.54
C GLN A 52 -1.32 -10.67 -2.29
N PHE A 53 -1.45 -10.78 -3.61
CA PHE A 53 -0.31 -10.91 -4.50
C PHE A 53 0.24 -9.53 -4.83
N PHE A 54 1.56 -9.42 -4.91
CA PHE A 54 2.26 -8.17 -5.18
C PHE A 54 3.44 -8.36 -6.14
N ARG A 55 3.84 -7.25 -6.77
CA ARG A 55 5.10 -7.06 -7.49
C ARG A 55 5.91 -5.97 -6.80
N VAL A 56 7.22 -6.02 -6.98
CA VAL A 56 8.16 -4.97 -6.58
C VAL A 56 8.74 -4.33 -7.82
N HIS A 57 8.97 -3.02 -7.79
CA HIS A 57 9.59 -2.33 -8.90
C HIS A 57 11.04 -2.79 -9.07
N ALA A 58 11.43 -3.17 -10.29
CA ALA A 58 12.74 -3.76 -10.53
C ALA A 58 13.89 -2.73 -10.47
N ALA A 59 13.60 -1.49 -10.86
CA ALA A 59 14.59 -0.44 -10.96
C ALA A 59 15.08 0.05 -9.60
N THR A 60 16.40 0.29 -9.49
CA THR A 60 17.08 0.64 -8.23
C THR A 60 16.66 2.00 -7.68
N GLU A 61 16.32 2.94 -8.56
CA GLU A 61 15.81 4.28 -8.26
C GLU A 61 14.41 4.26 -7.62
N MET A 62 13.72 3.12 -7.67
CA MET A 62 12.44 2.90 -6.97
C MET A 62 12.64 2.30 -5.57
N THR A 63 13.79 2.61 -4.95
CA THR A 63 14.11 2.27 -3.57
C THR A 63 14.61 3.49 -2.80
N PHE A 64 14.34 3.54 -1.50
CA PHE A 64 14.72 4.67 -0.64
C PHE A 64 15.22 4.18 0.73
N SER A 65 16.42 4.59 1.12
CA SER A 65 17.00 4.23 2.44
C SER A 65 16.56 5.23 3.51
N ALA A 66 16.06 4.74 4.65
CA ALA A 66 15.56 5.58 5.73
C ALA A 66 15.82 4.98 7.11
N MET A 67 15.84 5.84 8.14
CA MET A 67 15.64 5.41 9.53
C MET A 67 14.14 5.36 9.81
N LEU A 68 13.64 4.18 10.16
CA LEU A 68 12.23 3.92 10.39
C LEU A 68 11.96 3.76 11.88
N LEU A 69 10.99 4.52 12.40
CA LEU A 69 10.37 4.32 13.71
C LEU A 69 9.01 3.65 13.51
N GLU A 70 8.78 2.50 14.13
CA GLU A 70 7.49 1.79 14.07
C GLU A 70 6.80 1.81 15.44
N GLN A 71 5.64 2.45 15.52
CA GLN A 71 4.77 2.35 16.69
C GLN A 71 3.80 1.19 16.52
N LYS A 72 4.03 0.10 17.26
CA LYS A 72 3.26 -1.14 17.12
C LYS A 72 1.79 -0.99 17.56
N GLU A 73 1.52 -0.16 18.56
CA GLU A 73 0.18 0.04 19.12
C GLU A 73 -0.74 0.79 18.14
N SER A 74 -0.26 1.91 17.59
CA SER A 74 -0.97 2.71 16.59
C SER A 74 -0.84 2.15 15.16
N ARG A 75 0.10 1.20 14.95
CA ARG A 75 0.48 0.66 13.64
C ARG A 75 0.94 1.75 12.67
N GLU A 76 1.61 2.76 13.22
CA GLU A 76 2.15 3.85 12.43
C GLU A 76 3.65 3.71 12.24
N SER A 77 4.12 4.18 11.09
CA SER A 77 5.53 4.24 10.75
C SER A 77 5.90 5.69 10.45
N TYR A 78 7.08 6.08 10.91
CA TYR A 78 7.66 7.40 10.71
C TYR A 78 9.04 7.26 10.08
N VAL A 79 9.39 8.17 9.19
CA VAL A 79 10.79 8.34 8.76
C VAL A 79 11.45 9.40 9.63
N VAL A 80 12.67 9.12 10.05
CA VAL A 80 13.40 9.94 11.03
C VAL A 80 14.68 10.45 10.38
N LEU A 81 14.97 11.74 10.55
CA LEU A 81 16.22 12.36 10.14
C LEU A 81 17.38 11.69 10.90
N LEU A 82 18.49 11.41 10.22
CA LEU A 82 19.63 10.67 10.77
C LEU A 82 20.12 11.23 12.12
N ASP A 83 20.25 12.54 12.25
CA ASP A 83 20.73 13.18 13.49
C ASP A 83 19.77 12.92 14.67
N VAL A 84 18.46 12.95 14.42
CA VAL A 84 17.46 12.61 15.45
C VAL A 84 17.51 11.11 15.75
N ALA A 85 17.66 10.28 14.72
CA ALA A 85 17.71 8.82 14.84
C ALA A 85 18.89 8.35 15.71
N GLN A 86 20.02 9.05 15.70
CA GLN A 86 21.18 8.75 16.55
C GLN A 86 20.86 8.89 18.04
N GLU A 87 20.04 9.88 18.41
CA GLU A 87 19.63 10.15 19.79
C GLU A 87 18.60 9.14 20.32
N ILE A 88 17.92 8.41 19.44
CA ILE A 88 16.89 7.40 19.77
C ILE A 88 17.19 6.04 19.12
N SER A 89 18.48 5.70 18.98
CA SER A 89 18.96 4.56 18.16
C SER A 89 18.30 3.22 18.48
N GLU A 90 17.86 3.00 19.73
CA GLU A 90 17.15 1.79 20.15
C GLU A 90 15.70 1.69 19.65
N LEU A 91 15.09 2.82 19.26
CA LEU A 91 13.69 2.91 18.84
C LEU A 91 13.52 2.91 17.32
N VAL A 92 14.60 3.18 16.59
CA VAL A 92 14.62 3.28 15.13
C VAL A 92 15.39 2.13 14.52
N ARG A 93 15.19 1.90 13.23
CA ARG A 93 15.99 0.94 12.48
C ARG A 93 16.25 1.38 11.04
N PRO A 94 17.43 1.07 10.48
CA PRO A 94 17.67 1.31 9.07
C PRO A 94 16.85 0.34 8.20
N VAL A 95 16.17 0.87 7.19
CA VAL A 95 15.41 0.09 6.20
C VAL A 95 15.67 0.59 4.78
N GLN A 96 15.49 -0.28 3.81
CA GLN A 96 15.26 0.08 2.42
C GLN A 96 13.76 -0.04 2.15
N LEU A 97 13.14 1.07 1.75
CA LEU A 97 11.76 1.12 1.28
C LEU A 97 11.74 0.74 -0.19
N HIS A 98 10.97 -0.29 -0.54
CA HIS A 98 10.77 -0.74 -1.93
C HIS A 98 9.38 -0.37 -2.41
N ALA A 99 9.29 0.26 -3.58
CA ALA A 99 8.01 0.44 -4.27
C ALA A 99 7.44 -0.92 -4.69
N ALA A 100 6.23 -1.20 -4.20
CA ALA A 100 5.49 -2.40 -4.51
C ALA A 100 4.10 -2.04 -5.03
N ILE A 101 3.47 -2.98 -5.72
CA ILE A 101 2.16 -2.80 -6.33
C ILE A 101 1.35 -4.08 -6.24
N ASP A 102 0.05 -3.95 -6.01
CA ASP A 102 -0.88 -5.06 -6.00
C ASP A 102 -1.55 -5.29 -7.36
N ARG A 103 -2.37 -6.35 -7.44
CA ARG A 103 -3.11 -6.71 -8.67
C ARG A 103 -4.14 -5.68 -9.12
N GLN A 104 -4.45 -4.68 -8.29
CA GLN A 104 -5.36 -3.58 -8.61
C GLN A 104 -4.60 -2.28 -8.93
N ASN A 105 -3.29 -2.37 -9.18
CA ASN A 105 -2.40 -1.25 -9.43
C ASN A 105 -2.37 -0.23 -8.27
N ASN A 106 -2.56 -0.69 -7.03
CA ASN A 106 -2.33 0.14 -5.85
C ASN A 106 -0.87 0.04 -5.42
N VAL A 107 -0.18 1.18 -5.44
CA VAL A 107 1.21 1.26 -4.98
C VAL A 107 1.29 1.39 -3.46
N PHE A 108 2.32 0.79 -2.89
CA PHE A 108 2.65 0.83 -1.47
C PHE A 108 4.17 0.67 -1.29
N LEU A 109 4.67 0.93 -0.08
CA LEU A 109 6.08 0.77 0.26
C LEU A 109 6.28 -0.41 1.20
N ILE A 110 7.18 -1.31 0.85
CA ILE A 110 7.62 -2.40 1.74
C ILE A 110 8.93 -1.97 2.42
N PRO A 111 8.94 -1.75 3.74
CA PRO A 111 10.18 -1.56 4.48
C PRO A 111 10.88 -2.91 4.67
N VAL A 112 12.06 -3.05 4.04
CA VAL A 112 12.96 -4.19 4.23
C VAL A 112 14.11 -3.72 5.12
N PRO A 113 14.26 -4.27 6.34
CA PRO A 113 15.37 -3.90 7.20
C PRO A 113 16.73 -4.20 6.57
N LEU A 114 17.68 -3.28 6.75
CA LEU A 114 19.05 -3.52 6.34
C LEU A 114 19.70 -4.59 7.23
N PRO A 115 20.75 -5.28 6.76
CA PRO A 115 21.55 -6.16 7.61
C PRO A 115 22.17 -5.37 8.77
N GLY A 116 22.46 -6.07 9.88
CA GLY A 116 23.25 -5.51 10.98
C GLY A 116 24.68 -5.18 10.54
N GLU A 117 25.46 -4.55 11.43
CA GLU A 117 26.88 -4.23 11.17
C GLU A 117 27.73 -5.46 10.84
N ASP A 118 27.34 -6.62 11.37
CA ASP A 118 27.94 -7.93 11.09
C ASP A 118 27.47 -8.56 9.76
N GLY A 119 26.63 -7.86 9.00
CA GLY A 119 26.04 -8.31 7.76
C GLY A 119 24.89 -9.31 7.94
N THR A 120 24.46 -9.60 9.18
CA THR A 120 23.45 -10.62 9.43
C THR A 120 22.03 -10.07 9.35
N ARG A 121 21.10 -10.95 8.97
CA ARG A 121 19.66 -10.72 9.04
C ARG A 121 19.04 -11.85 9.88
N ASN A 122 18.04 -11.51 10.68
CA ASN A 122 17.21 -12.57 11.26
C ASN A 122 16.36 -13.25 10.15
N PRO A 123 15.88 -14.47 10.37
CA PRO A 123 15.17 -15.24 9.33
C PRO A 123 13.91 -14.54 8.78
N TRP A 124 13.23 -13.72 9.59
CA TRP A 124 12.07 -12.93 9.16
C TRP A 124 12.45 -11.82 8.17
N HIS A 125 13.55 -11.11 8.42
CA HIS A 125 14.03 -10.06 7.53
C HIS A 125 14.64 -10.66 6.26
N GLU A 126 15.33 -11.79 6.40
CA GLU A 126 15.93 -12.53 5.28
C GLU A 126 14.85 -13.01 4.30
N SER A 127 13.85 -13.76 4.80
CA SER A 127 12.77 -14.27 3.96
C SER A 127 11.92 -13.15 3.32
N LEU A 128 11.72 -12.03 4.00
CA LEU A 128 11.06 -10.86 3.41
C LEU A 128 11.90 -10.25 2.27
N ALA A 129 13.21 -10.11 2.47
CA ALA A 129 14.09 -9.55 1.46
C ALA A 129 14.17 -10.41 0.21
N GLN A 130 14.28 -11.72 0.39
CA GLN A 130 14.22 -12.68 -0.72
C GLN A 130 12.88 -12.57 -1.46
N ALA A 131 11.76 -12.49 -0.74
CA ALA A 131 10.45 -12.30 -1.36
C ALA A 131 10.37 -11.01 -2.17
N VAL A 132 10.93 -9.90 -1.67
CA VAL A 132 11.00 -8.62 -2.38
C VAL A 132 11.82 -8.72 -3.66
N GLU A 133 12.97 -9.40 -3.62
CA GLU A 133 13.81 -9.61 -4.81
C GLU A 133 13.12 -10.49 -5.86
N TYR A 134 12.51 -11.61 -5.46
CA TYR A 134 11.76 -12.46 -6.39
C TYR A 134 10.52 -11.73 -6.95
N ALA A 135 9.89 -10.87 -6.16
CA ALA A 135 8.72 -10.08 -6.57
C ALA A 135 9.05 -9.02 -7.63
N LYS A 136 10.33 -8.75 -7.91
CA LYS A 136 10.73 -7.91 -9.06
C LYS A 136 10.35 -8.54 -10.40
N LEU A 137 10.23 -9.86 -10.46
CA LEU A 137 9.97 -10.63 -11.70
C LEU A 137 8.67 -11.42 -11.68
N LYS A 138 8.12 -11.72 -10.49
CA LYS A 138 7.01 -12.67 -10.33
C LYS A 138 5.95 -12.11 -9.40
N TRP A 139 4.69 -12.41 -9.68
CA TRP A 139 3.62 -12.10 -8.75
C TRP A 139 3.69 -13.04 -7.55
N LEU A 140 3.99 -12.50 -6.37
CA LEU A 140 4.19 -13.30 -5.16
C LEU A 140 3.17 -12.96 -4.08
N ARG A 141 2.89 -13.92 -3.21
CA ARG A 141 2.19 -13.73 -1.94
C ARG A 141 3.03 -14.30 -0.83
N ILE A 142 3.14 -13.59 0.29
CA ILE A 142 3.85 -14.08 1.48
C ILE A 142 2.90 -14.46 2.60
N THR A 143 3.24 -15.49 3.38
CA THR A 143 2.51 -15.90 4.58
C THR A 143 3.47 -16.07 5.74
N ALA A 144 3.19 -15.42 6.87
CA ALA A 144 3.97 -15.65 8.09
C ALA A 144 3.84 -17.11 8.55
N ASN A 145 4.98 -17.78 8.71
CA ASN A 145 5.13 -19.12 9.23
C ASN A 145 5.83 -19.04 10.59
N MET A 146 5.04 -19.04 11.66
CA MET A 146 5.53 -18.89 13.03
C MET A 146 6.39 -20.09 13.47
N HIS A 147 6.17 -21.26 12.90
CA HIS A 147 6.93 -22.47 13.24
C HIS A 147 8.34 -22.43 12.62
N ALA A 148 8.43 -22.02 11.35
CA ALA A 148 9.71 -21.85 10.67
C ALA A 148 10.44 -20.54 11.04
N GLY A 149 9.74 -19.58 11.64
CA GLY A 149 10.32 -18.29 12.02
C GLY A 149 10.57 -17.35 10.84
N GLY A 150 9.75 -17.43 9.78
CA GLY A 150 9.95 -16.65 8.55
C GLY A 150 8.69 -16.57 7.69
N TYR A 151 8.87 -16.15 6.43
CA TYR A 151 7.80 -16.09 5.44
C TYR A 151 7.87 -17.24 4.45
N ASP A 152 6.75 -17.95 4.28
CA ASP A 152 6.52 -18.80 3.12
C ASP A 152 6.15 -17.91 1.93
N VAL A 153 6.79 -18.15 0.79
CA VAL A 153 6.63 -17.36 -0.44
C VAL A 153 5.92 -18.22 -1.49
N TYR A 154 4.84 -17.70 -2.04
CA TYR A 154 4.02 -18.38 -3.04
C TYR A 154 4.00 -17.57 -4.33
N GLU A 155 4.39 -18.20 -5.43
CA GLU A 155 4.25 -17.64 -6.77
C GLU A 155 2.84 -17.86 -7.30
N ALA A 156 2.31 -16.89 -8.07
CA ALA A 156 1.04 -17.05 -8.74
C ALA A 156 1.16 -18.07 -9.89
N GLU A 157 0.29 -19.08 -9.91
CA GLU A 157 0.26 -20.09 -10.99
C GLU A 157 -0.37 -19.56 -12.29
N GLY A 158 -1.25 -18.57 -12.17
CA GLY A 158 -1.92 -17.97 -13.33
C GLY A 158 -1.04 -16.97 -14.05
N ALA A 159 -1.22 -16.86 -15.38
CA ALA A 159 -0.66 -15.77 -16.18
C ALA A 159 -1.35 -14.45 -15.80
N LEU A 160 -0.81 -13.76 -14.81
CA LEU A 160 -1.26 -12.44 -14.40
C LEU A 160 -0.62 -11.37 -15.29
N PRO A 161 -1.34 -10.29 -15.64
CA PRO A 161 -0.76 -9.19 -16.42
C PRO A 161 0.41 -8.55 -15.67
N GLU A 162 1.35 -7.99 -16.41
CA GLU A 162 2.40 -7.16 -15.82
C GLU A 162 1.79 -5.92 -15.15
N PRO A 163 2.39 -5.41 -14.06
CA PRO A 163 1.86 -4.26 -13.34
C PRO A 163 1.94 -2.97 -14.17
N GLU A 164 0.94 -2.11 -14.00
CA GLU A 164 0.95 -0.75 -14.56
C GLU A 164 1.42 0.23 -13.49
N TRP A 165 2.71 0.56 -13.50
CA TRP A 165 3.30 1.49 -12.54
C TRP A 165 2.83 2.93 -12.80
N PRO A 166 2.45 3.69 -11.75
CA PRO A 166 2.16 5.11 -11.92
C PRO A 166 3.44 5.89 -12.24
N ALA A 167 3.29 7.02 -12.96
CA ALA A 167 4.39 7.91 -13.30
C ALA A 167 4.80 8.80 -12.09
N HIS A 168 5.26 8.17 -11.02
CA HIS A 168 5.79 8.79 -9.80
C HIS A 168 7.14 8.17 -9.45
N ASP A 169 8.09 9.00 -9.04
CA ASP A 169 9.37 8.56 -8.50
C ASP A 169 9.24 8.10 -7.04
N ILE A 170 10.31 7.53 -6.50
CA ILE A 170 10.31 7.03 -5.11
C ILE A 170 10.11 8.15 -4.09
N ASP A 171 10.66 9.34 -4.34
CA ASP A 171 10.55 10.48 -3.43
C ASP A 171 9.10 10.92 -3.27
N THR A 172 8.34 11.00 -4.39
CA THR A 172 6.90 11.27 -4.36
C THR A 172 6.14 10.20 -3.57
N LEU A 173 6.49 8.92 -3.73
CA LEU A 173 5.85 7.84 -2.97
C LEU A 173 6.11 7.98 -1.47
N VAL A 174 7.35 8.29 -1.08
CA VAL A 174 7.76 8.48 0.32
C VAL A 174 7.09 9.72 0.92
N GLU A 175 7.04 10.84 0.19
CA GLU A 175 6.38 12.07 0.64
C GLU A 175 4.89 11.84 0.91
N VAL A 176 4.19 11.13 0.01
CA VAL A 176 2.78 10.79 0.22
C VAL A 176 2.60 9.78 1.35
N ALA A 177 3.46 8.78 1.45
CA ALA A 177 3.39 7.73 2.47
C ALA A 177 3.58 8.27 3.89
N PHE A 178 4.52 9.19 4.06
CA PHE A 178 4.92 9.75 5.36
C PHE A 178 4.49 11.20 5.54
N ARG A 179 3.47 11.66 4.81
CA ARG A 179 2.93 13.01 4.99
C ARG A 179 2.51 13.24 6.45
N GLY A 180 3.13 14.22 7.10
CA GLY A 180 2.93 14.51 8.52
C GLY A 180 3.56 13.49 9.48
N LYS A 181 4.41 12.59 8.98
CA LYS A 181 5.10 11.52 9.72
C LYS A 181 6.62 11.51 9.47
N ILE A 182 7.17 12.69 9.15
CA ILE A 182 8.61 12.92 9.00
C ILE A 182 9.10 13.60 10.27
N ILE A 183 10.00 12.94 11.00
CA ILE A 183 10.55 13.45 12.26
C ILE A 183 11.91 14.10 11.97
N THR A 184 11.95 15.42 12.14
CA THR A 184 13.16 16.22 11.86
C THR A 184 13.77 16.86 13.11
N SER A 185 13.13 16.73 14.28
CA SER A 185 13.63 17.25 15.57
C SER A 185 13.20 16.34 16.72
N LEU A 186 13.97 16.38 17.82
CA LEU A 186 13.63 15.76 19.10
C LEU A 186 12.36 16.35 19.74
N ASP A 187 11.99 17.58 19.39
CA ASP A 187 10.77 18.25 19.89
C ASP A 187 9.49 17.70 19.28
N HIS A 188 9.59 16.78 18.32
CA HIS A 188 8.43 16.14 17.72
C HIS A 188 7.60 15.41 18.81
N PRO A 189 6.26 15.59 18.87
CA PRO A 189 5.44 15.05 19.95
C PRO A 189 5.59 13.54 20.18
N VAL A 190 5.72 12.77 19.09
CA VAL A 190 5.99 11.33 19.15
C VAL A 190 7.29 11.02 19.90
N ILE A 191 8.35 11.79 19.67
CA ILE A 191 9.64 11.57 20.32
C ILE A 191 9.55 11.96 21.80
N GLN A 192 8.91 13.08 22.11
CA GLN A 192 8.69 13.52 23.50
C GLN A 192 7.90 12.47 24.30
N ALA A 193 6.86 11.88 23.72
CA ALA A 193 6.09 10.81 24.35
C ALA A 193 6.94 9.55 24.59
N LEU A 194 7.72 9.12 23.58
CA LEU A 194 8.60 7.94 23.69
C LEU A 194 9.70 8.13 24.74
N LEU A 195 10.17 9.36 24.95
CA LEU A 195 11.15 9.72 25.97
C LEU A 195 10.52 10.01 27.35
N GLY A 196 9.20 9.85 27.51
CA GLY A 196 8.50 10.08 28.78
C GLY A 196 8.46 11.55 29.22
N LYS A 197 8.52 12.50 28.28
CA LYS A 197 8.54 13.95 28.55
C LYS A 197 7.15 14.60 28.50
N ILE A 198 6.12 13.86 28.13
CA ILE A 198 4.69 14.25 28.10
C ILE A 198 3.79 13.11 28.54
#